data_AF-A0AA94HHF4-F1
#
_entry.id   AF-A0AA94HHF4-F1
#
_cell.length_a   1.000
_cell.length_b   1.000
_cell.length_c   1.000
_cell.angle_alpha   90.00
_cell.angle_beta   90.00
_cell.angle_gamma   90.00
#
_symmetry.space_group_name_H-M   'P 1'
#
loop_
_entity.id
_entity.type
_entity.pdbx_description
1 polymer ?
#
loop_
_entity_poly.entity_id
_entity_poly.type
_entity_poly.pdbx_seq_one_letter_code
_entity_poly.pdbx_strand_id
1 'polypeptide(L)'
;MVETDVAKDMQKITPQSIELTKYLFFTGKGGVGKTTVSSALALNLAKANFKVALISTDPASNLQDVFNMELTNKLLQHPDYENLAIANFDPLTAAADYKENVVKPYEGILPEETLNNMKEQLSGSCTVEVAAFNEFTHFLSDEKIASYYDYIIFDTAPTGHTLRMLELPTAWNDYLDTTSHEASCLGQLSGLDDNRQKYKQALERLRDEKSTTMMLVTRPEHSAMKELQRAQDELKDLSIRHFKIIINGYIDSVHGEISRHKKYEQDVVIESFSEWLNGNEVYQVPYSGRINRTLADVGGLFDDTNDIEADTFVKEHHPMIEGLIEEIETSGVRYLFTMGKGGVGKTTVATLLAETLASKGYSVHLATTDPTKEIISTQNLANLVTSFIDEEASLQTYKAEVLSALGSDISQADIDYIEEDLRSPCTEEIAFFKAFSKVMENNDEADYIVVDTAPTGHTLLLLDSSESYHEELKKQGNHATDSVQTLLPKIQDQNLTQMIIVTLPEATPYYEASRLSDDLDRADIGHKWWVINQSLVTLDKKDKLFSNKKKDESKWIEMIKNRSENQYHLIPYKEK
;
A
#
# COMPACT_ATOMS: atom_id res chain seq x y z
N MET A 1 27.95 27.37 15.80
CA MET A 1 27.00 26.36 16.27
C MET A 1 27.33 25.11 15.50
N VAL A 2 27.64 24.01 16.19
CA VAL A 2 27.95 22.74 15.53
C VAL A 2 26.61 22.14 15.13
N GLU A 3 26.20 22.35 13.88
CA GLU A 3 25.12 21.56 13.27
C GLU A 3 25.60 20.12 13.23
N THR A 4 25.01 19.29 14.08
CA THR A 4 25.22 17.85 14.07
C THR A 4 24.34 17.32 12.95
N ASP A 5 25.00 16.94 11.85
CA ASP A 5 24.42 16.53 10.58
C ASP A 5 24.03 15.04 10.71
N VAL A 6 22.83 14.70 11.24
CA VAL A 6 22.42 13.29 11.49
C VAL A 6 22.43 12.45 10.20
N ALA A 7 22.33 13.09 9.03
CA ALA A 7 22.51 12.46 7.72
C ALA A 7 23.85 11.69 7.59
N LYS A 8 24.87 11.99 8.42
CA LYS A 8 26.17 11.30 8.41
C LYS A 8 26.40 10.31 9.56
N ASP A 9 25.65 10.40 10.66
CA ASP A 9 25.86 9.60 11.88
C ASP A 9 24.67 8.66 12.19
N MET A 10 24.03 8.10 11.14
CA MET A 10 23.02 7.07 11.32
C MET A 10 23.60 5.84 12.03
N GLN A 11 23.08 5.51 13.21
CA GLN A 11 23.54 4.35 13.96
C GLN A 11 23.08 3.07 13.26
N LYS A 12 23.97 2.09 13.08
CA LYS A 12 23.55 0.77 12.65
C LYS A 12 22.61 0.17 13.70
N ILE A 13 21.48 -0.37 13.26
CA ILE A 13 20.56 -1.04 14.19
C ILE A 13 21.19 -2.35 14.66
N THR A 14 21.26 -2.52 15.96
CA THR A 14 21.57 -3.78 16.62
C THR A 14 20.63 -3.92 17.81
N PRO A 15 20.29 -5.14 18.26
CA PRO A 15 19.42 -5.34 19.42
C PRO A 15 19.92 -4.61 20.68
N GLN A 16 21.24 -4.38 20.80
CA GLN A 16 21.85 -3.71 21.94
C GLN A 16 21.96 -2.19 21.76
N SER A 17 21.90 -1.66 20.53
CA SER A 17 22.00 -0.21 20.26
C SER A 17 20.67 0.51 20.34
N ILE A 18 19.57 -0.22 20.47
CA ILE A 18 18.20 0.32 20.45
C ILE A 18 17.49 0.03 21.78
N GLU A 19 17.02 1.09 22.44
CA GLU A 19 16.19 0.95 23.65
C GLU A 19 14.77 0.56 23.26
N LEU A 20 14.34 -0.65 23.60
CA LEU A 20 13.03 -1.20 23.20
C LEU A 20 12.06 -1.23 24.38
N THR A 21 10.81 -0.87 24.11
CA THR A 21 9.69 -1.13 25.01
C THR A 21 9.11 -2.52 24.77
N LYS A 22 8.07 -2.88 25.52
CA LYS A 22 7.44 -4.20 25.46
C LYS A 22 6.74 -4.47 24.13
N TYR A 23 6.00 -3.49 23.63
CA TYR A 23 5.20 -3.59 22.42
C TYR A 23 5.88 -2.83 21.29
N LEU A 24 6.23 -3.53 20.21
CA LEU A 24 6.92 -2.94 19.06
C LEU A 24 6.01 -3.03 17.84
N PHE A 25 5.67 -1.88 17.25
CA PHE A 25 4.82 -1.82 16.06
C PHE A 25 5.60 -1.33 14.87
N PHE A 26 5.73 -2.17 13.84
CA PHE A 26 6.41 -1.81 12.60
C PHE A 26 5.42 -1.17 11.64
N THR A 27 5.73 0.02 11.14
CA THR A 27 4.90 0.71 10.14
C THR A 27 5.74 1.34 9.05
N GLY A 28 5.09 1.63 7.94
CA GLY A 28 5.73 2.09 6.71
C GLY A 28 5.11 1.47 5.47
N LYS A 29 5.42 2.07 4.33
CA LYS A 29 4.90 1.66 3.01
C LYS A 29 5.18 0.19 2.72
N GLY A 30 4.34 -0.46 1.90
CA GLY A 30 4.60 -1.84 1.45
C GLY A 30 5.95 -1.96 0.73
N GLY A 31 6.67 -3.07 0.93
CA GLY A 31 7.97 -3.35 0.29
C GLY A 31 9.19 -2.68 0.95
N VAL A 32 9.03 -1.77 1.92
CA VAL A 32 10.18 -1.13 2.60
C VAL A 32 10.98 -2.09 3.49
N GLY A 33 10.45 -3.28 3.78
CA GLY A 33 11.14 -4.35 4.53
C GLY A 33 10.70 -4.51 5.99
N LYS A 34 9.51 -4.02 6.37
CA LYS A 34 8.95 -4.14 7.73
C LYS A 34 9.08 -5.56 8.31
N THR A 35 8.50 -6.54 7.62
CA THR A 35 8.50 -7.96 8.03
C THR A 35 9.90 -8.54 8.12
N THR A 36 10.82 -8.13 7.24
CA THR A 36 12.22 -8.59 7.30
C THR A 36 12.94 -8.03 8.53
N VAL A 37 12.80 -6.72 8.79
CA VAL A 37 13.45 -6.07 9.94
C VAL A 37 12.83 -6.54 11.26
N SER A 38 11.51 -6.68 11.33
CA SER A 38 10.82 -7.20 12.53
C SER A 38 11.20 -8.66 12.81
N SER A 39 11.30 -9.51 11.79
CA SER A 39 11.75 -10.90 11.92
C SER A 39 13.21 -10.99 12.36
N ALA A 40 14.08 -10.16 11.79
CA ALA A 40 15.49 -10.08 12.19
C ALA A 40 15.63 -9.66 13.66
N LEU A 41 14.85 -8.66 14.10
CA LEU A 41 14.83 -8.24 15.49
C LEU A 41 14.30 -9.33 16.42
N ALA A 42 13.20 -9.98 16.06
CA ALA A 42 12.60 -11.06 16.83
C ALA A 42 13.57 -12.23 17.03
N LEU A 43 14.24 -12.68 15.96
CA LEU A 43 15.25 -13.73 16.00
C LEU A 43 16.42 -13.36 16.91
N ASN A 44 16.93 -12.14 16.81
CA ASN A 44 18.05 -11.70 17.62
C ASN A 44 17.69 -11.56 19.11
N LEU A 45 16.49 -11.07 19.43
CA LEU A 45 15.99 -11.02 20.80
C LEU A 45 15.78 -12.42 21.39
N ALA A 46 15.21 -13.35 20.60
CA ALA A 46 15.04 -14.74 21.02
C ALA A 46 16.39 -15.44 21.27
N LYS A 47 17.41 -15.19 20.41
CA LYS A 47 18.79 -15.67 20.60
C LYS A 47 19.46 -15.06 21.84
N ALA A 48 19.05 -13.85 22.25
CA ALA A 48 19.48 -13.22 23.50
C ALA A 48 18.71 -13.71 24.74
N ASN A 49 17.92 -14.79 24.61
CA ASN A 49 17.10 -15.42 25.65
C ASN A 49 15.89 -14.60 26.13
N PHE A 50 15.42 -13.62 25.35
CA PHE A 50 14.14 -12.98 25.59
C PHE A 50 13.01 -13.81 25.00
N LYS A 51 11.88 -13.90 25.70
CA LYS A 51 10.65 -14.48 25.16
C LYS A 51 9.96 -13.49 24.24
N VAL A 52 9.84 -13.84 22.97
CA VAL A 52 9.33 -12.97 21.91
C VAL A 52 8.08 -13.58 21.28
N ALA A 53 7.03 -12.77 21.14
CA ALA A 53 5.91 -13.05 20.27
C ALA A 53 6.02 -12.18 19.01
N LEU A 54 6.10 -12.78 17.82
CA LEU A 54 6.06 -12.10 16.53
C LEU A 54 4.70 -12.32 15.87
N ILE A 55 4.02 -11.24 15.57
CA ILE A 55 2.65 -11.23 15.07
C ILE A 55 2.62 -10.46 13.75
N SER A 56 2.00 -11.04 12.73
CA SER A 56 1.68 -10.33 11.50
C SER A 56 0.19 -10.29 11.25
N THR A 57 -0.29 -9.12 10.87
CA THR A 57 -1.66 -8.90 10.38
C THR A 57 -1.65 -8.33 8.97
N ASP A 58 -0.51 -8.40 8.27
CA ASP A 58 -0.42 -7.97 6.88
C ASP A 58 -1.14 -9.01 6.02
N PRO A 59 -2.13 -8.63 5.19
CA PRO A 59 -2.75 -9.60 4.29
C PRO A 59 -1.73 -10.20 3.33
N ALA A 60 -0.67 -9.46 2.97
CA ALA A 60 0.45 -9.93 2.15
C ALA A 60 1.63 -10.47 2.97
N SER A 61 1.41 -10.85 4.23
CA SER A 61 2.46 -11.37 5.10
C SER A 61 3.17 -12.55 4.47
N ASN A 62 4.49 -12.48 4.47
CA ASN A 62 5.38 -13.56 4.07
C ASN A 62 6.07 -14.22 5.27
N LEU A 63 5.54 -14.05 6.50
CA LEU A 63 6.12 -14.68 7.69
C LEU A 63 6.20 -16.21 7.56
N GLN A 64 5.20 -16.83 6.94
CA GLN A 64 5.19 -18.28 6.69
C GLN A 64 6.37 -18.73 5.83
N ASP A 65 6.70 -17.94 4.80
CA ASP A 65 7.84 -18.18 3.93
C ASP A 65 9.17 -17.93 4.66
N VAL A 66 9.25 -16.83 5.43
CA VAL A 66 10.46 -16.46 6.19
C VAL A 66 10.83 -17.52 7.21
N PHE A 67 9.84 -18.05 7.94
CA PHE A 67 10.02 -19.06 8.99
C PHE A 67 9.83 -20.49 8.51
N ASN A 68 9.47 -20.70 7.24
CA ASN A 68 9.20 -22.00 6.63
C ASN A 68 8.28 -22.86 7.51
N MET A 69 7.18 -22.26 7.96
CA MET A 69 6.22 -22.81 8.91
C MET A 69 4.80 -22.46 8.48
N GLU A 70 3.88 -23.41 8.59
CA GLU A 70 2.45 -23.12 8.52
C GLU A 70 2.04 -22.32 9.76
N LEU A 71 1.61 -21.07 9.56
CA LEU A 71 1.20 -20.18 10.63
C LEU A 71 -0.32 -20.01 10.62
N THR A 72 -0.85 -19.74 11.81
CA THR A 72 -2.28 -19.51 12.03
C THR A 72 -2.45 -18.26 12.90
N ASN A 73 -3.70 -17.89 13.18
CA ASN A 73 -4.08 -16.86 14.13
C ASN A 73 -3.73 -17.20 15.61
N LYS A 74 -3.00 -18.29 15.86
CA LYS A 74 -2.52 -18.68 17.19
C LYS A 74 -1.00 -18.62 17.24
N LEU A 75 -0.48 -18.18 18.38
CA LEU A 75 0.96 -18.21 18.66
C LEU A 75 1.47 -19.66 18.68
N LEU A 76 2.30 -20.00 17.70
CA LEU A 76 3.00 -21.28 17.58
C LEU A 76 4.46 -21.08 17.94
N GLN A 77 4.99 -21.95 18.80
CA GLN A 77 6.42 -21.92 19.13
C GLN A 77 7.26 -22.37 17.93
N HIS A 78 8.32 -21.64 17.64
CA HIS A 78 9.24 -22.00 16.57
C HIS A 78 10.04 -23.26 16.97
N PRO A 79 10.15 -24.29 16.12
CA PRO A 79 10.83 -25.56 16.46
C PRO A 79 12.29 -25.39 16.89
N ASP A 80 13.03 -24.53 16.21
CA ASP A 80 14.47 -24.31 16.46
C ASP A 80 14.78 -23.12 17.39
N TYR A 81 13.77 -22.33 17.79
CA TYR A 81 13.95 -21.13 18.62
C TYR A 81 12.93 -21.14 19.76
N GLU A 82 13.27 -21.80 20.87
CA GLU A 82 12.35 -22.03 22.02
C GLU A 82 11.72 -20.77 22.62
N ASN A 83 12.39 -19.63 22.48
CA ASN A 83 11.92 -18.35 23.00
C ASN A 83 11.16 -17.49 21.96
N LEU A 84 10.87 -18.02 20.77
CA LEU A 84 10.16 -17.31 19.72
C LEU A 84 8.84 -18.01 19.38
N ALA A 85 7.73 -17.32 19.63
CA ALA A 85 6.42 -17.72 19.17
C ALA A 85 5.96 -16.81 18.04
N ILE A 86 5.28 -17.37 17.04
CA ILE A 86 4.89 -16.67 15.83
C ILE A 86 3.40 -16.90 15.55
N ALA A 87 2.68 -15.84 15.19
CA ALA A 87 1.31 -15.91 14.69
C ALA A 87 1.20 -15.11 13.39
N ASN A 88 0.43 -15.63 12.44
CA ASN A 88 0.08 -14.92 11.22
C ASN A 88 -1.43 -14.87 11.10
N PHE A 89 -1.97 -13.67 11.21
CA PHE A 89 -3.38 -13.39 11.03
C PHE A 89 -3.61 -13.17 9.54
N ASP A 90 -4.31 -14.10 8.91
CA ASP A 90 -4.85 -13.85 7.57
C ASP A 90 -6.06 -12.90 7.71
N PRO A 91 -5.94 -11.63 7.30
CA PRO A 91 -7.00 -10.65 7.44
C PRO A 91 -8.19 -10.96 6.54
N LEU A 92 -7.99 -11.72 5.44
CA LEU A 92 -9.09 -12.13 4.56
C LEU A 92 -9.93 -13.21 5.22
N THR A 93 -9.30 -14.19 5.88
CA THR A 93 -10.01 -15.16 6.71
C THR A 93 -10.71 -14.46 7.88
N ALA A 94 -10.03 -13.53 8.57
CA ALA A 94 -10.64 -12.78 9.67
C ALA A 94 -11.83 -11.91 9.22
N ALA A 95 -11.72 -11.25 8.06
CA ALA A 95 -12.82 -10.48 7.47
C ALA A 95 -13.98 -11.39 7.03
N ALA A 96 -13.68 -12.58 6.50
CA ALA A 96 -14.71 -13.57 6.15
C ALA A 96 -15.43 -14.09 7.40
N ASP A 97 -14.70 -14.43 8.47
CA ASP A 97 -15.24 -14.84 9.76
C ASP A 97 -16.07 -13.70 10.39
N TYR A 98 -15.57 -12.47 10.34
CA TYR A 98 -16.29 -11.29 10.80
C TYR A 98 -17.60 -11.10 10.03
N LYS A 99 -17.54 -11.16 8.69
CA LYS A 99 -18.70 -11.09 7.82
C LYS A 99 -19.72 -12.20 8.12
N GLU A 100 -19.26 -13.43 8.30
CA GLU A 100 -20.14 -14.54 8.67
C GLU A 100 -20.81 -14.25 10.02
N ASN A 101 -20.05 -13.84 11.04
CA ASN A 101 -20.60 -13.56 12.37
C ASN A 101 -21.64 -12.43 12.37
N VAL A 102 -21.45 -11.41 11.54
CA VAL A 102 -22.41 -10.29 11.41
C VAL A 102 -23.65 -10.69 10.60
N VAL A 103 -23.50 -11.49 9.53
CA VAL A 103 -24.60 -11.83 8.62
C VAL A 103 -25.44 -13.01 9.12
N LYS A 104 -24.82 -14.02 9.74
CA LYS A 104 -25.45 -15.27 10.18
C LYS A 104 -26.69 -15.08 11.07
N PRO A 105 -26.75 -14.12 12.01
CA PRO A 105 -27.97 -13.85 12.79
C PRO A 105 -29.20 -13.50 11.94
N TYR A 106 -29.00 -13.00 10.72
CA TYR A 106 -30.06 -12.55 9.81
C TYR A 106 -30.41 -13.57 8.71
N GLU A 107 -29.63 -14.66 8.59
CA GLU A 107 -29.92 -15.72 7.63
C GLU A 107 -31.26 -16.40 7.92
N GLY A 108 -32.13 -16.46 6.91
CA GLY A 108 -33.51 -16.97 7.06
C GLY A 108 -34.49 -15.99 7.70
N ILE A 109 -34.05 -14.78 8.08
CA ILE A 109 -34.89 -13.68 8.57
C ILE A 109 -35.08 -12.63 7.48
N LEU A 110 -33.98 -12.22 6.83
CA LEU A 110 -33.98 -11.21 5.77
C LEU A 110 -34.06 -11.83 4.36
N PRO A 111 -34.54 -11.09 3.34
CA PRO A 111 -34.48 -11.52 1.94
C PRO A 111 -33.04 -11.76 1.46
N GLU A 112 -32.84 -12.68 0.52
CA GLU A 112 -31.50 -12.99 -0.04
C GLU A 112 -30.81 -11.78 -0.67
N GLU A 113 -31.56 -10.92 -1.35
CA GLU A 113 -31.03 -9.68 -1.95
C GLU A 113 -30.43 -8.73 -0.90
N THR A 114 -31.13 -8.57 0.25
CA THR A 114 -30.63 -7.76 1.37
C THR A 114 -29.40 -8.40 2.01
N LEU A 115 -29.38 -9.72 2.17
CA LEU A 115 -28.21 -10.45 2.69
C LEU A 115 -26.99 -10.32 1.76
N ASN A 116 -27.19 -10.35 0.44
CA ASN A 116 -26.12 -10.17 -0.54
C ASN A 116 -25.55 -8.75 -0.48
N ASN A 117 -26.40 -7.73 -0.38
CA ASN A 117 -25.95 -6.34 -0.21
C ASN A 117 -25.17 -6.15 1.09
N MET A 118 -25.63 -6.72 2.21
CA MET A 118 -24.89 -6.71 3.48
C MET A 118 -23.52 -7.39 3.34
N LYS A 119 -23.46 -8.56 2.68
CA LYS A 119 -22.20 -9.27 2.44
C LYS A 119 -21.23 -8.44 1.60
N GLU A 120 -21.72 -7.69 0.62
CA GLU A 120 -20.88 -6.84 -0.21
C GLU A 120 -20.33 -5.65 0.57
N GLN A 121 -21.15 -4.98 1.38
CA GLN A 121 -20.71 -3.89 2.26
C GLN A 121 -19.64 -4.32 3.28
N LEU A 122 -19.64 -5.60 3.68
CA LEU A 122 -18.66 -6.20 4.59
C LEU A 122 -17.46 -6.84 3.86
N SER A 123 -17.35 -6.68 2.53
CA SER A 123 -16.26 -7.25 1.73
C SER A 123 -15.22 -6.21 1.29
N GLY A 124 -15.38 -4.95 1.72
CA GLY A 124 -14.45 -3.85 1.42
C GLY A 124 -13.17 -3.86 2.26
N SER A 125 -12.18 -3.08 1.82
CA SER A 125 -10.87 -2.91 2.48
C SER A 125 -10.99 -2.45 3.94
N CYS A 126 -11.95 -1.58 4.25
CA CYS A 126 -12.22 -1.12 5.61
C CYS A 126 -12.63 -2.27 6.56
N THR A 127 -13.36 -3.29 6.09
CA THR A 127 -13.72 -4.44 6.94
C THR A 127 -12.49 -5.26 7.29
N VAL A 128 -11.57 -5.41 6.32
CA VAL A 128 -10.30 -6.09 6.52
C VAL A 128 -9.44 -5.35 7.56
N GLU A 129 -9.42 -4.01 7.52
CA GLU A 129 -8.70 -3.20 8.52
C GLU A 129 -9.31 -3.33 9.92
N VAL A 130 -10.64 -3.26 10.05
CA VAL A 130 -11.34 -3.44 11.33
C VAL A 130 -11.12 -4.85 11.90
N ALA A 131 -11.21 -5.88 11.06
CA ALA A 131 -10.95 -7.27 11.46
C ALA A 131 -9.50 -7.45 11.93
N ALA A 132 -8.52 -6.88 11.20
CA ALA A 132 -7.12 -6.87 11.64
C ALA A 132 -6.96 -6.14 12.98
N PHE A 133 -7.63 -5.00 13.18
CA PHE A 133 -7.60 -4.25 14.44
C PHE A 133 -8.17 -5.02 15.63
N ASN A 134 -9.25 -5.77 15.43
CA ASN A 134 -9.80 -6.62 16.48
C ASN A 134 -8.75 -7.63 16.99
N GLU A 135 -8.00 -8.25 16.10
CA GLU A 135 -6.91 -9.16 16.46
C GLU A 135 -5.79 -8.46 17.23
N PHE A 136 -5.37 -7.26 16.80
CA PHE A 136 -4.40 -6.45 17.57
C PHE A 136 -4.83 -6.26 19.03
N THR A 137 -6.11 -5.98 19.24
CA THR A 137 -6.61 -5.70 20.60
C THR A 137 -6.57 -6.92 21.51
N HIS A 138 -6.67 -8.14 20.96
CA HIS A 138 -6.49 -9.35 21.74
C HIS A 138 -5.08 -9.42 22.36
N PHE A 139 -4.03 -9.22 21.55
CA PHE A 139 -2.63 -9.25 22.03
C PHE A 139 -2.25 -8.05 22.90
N LEU A 140 -2.90 -6.92 22.68
CA LEU A 140 -2.70 -5.72 23.49
C LEU A 140 -3.45 -5.76 24.82
N SER A 141 -4.56 -6.49 24.94
CA SER A 141 -5.38 -6.51 26.17
C SER A 141 -5.18 -7.77 27.03
N ASP A 142 -4.66 -8.87 26.47
CA ASP A 142 -4.47 -10.12 27.22
C ASP A 142 -3.27 -10.03 28.20
N GLU A 143 -3.59 -9.97 29.49
CA GLU A 143 -2.59 -9.91 30.57
C GLU A 143 -1.71 -11.15 30.67
N LYS A 144 -2.19 -12.34 30.27
CA LYS A 144 -1.39 -13.57 30.31
C LYS A 144 -0.32 -13.51 29.24
N ILE A 145 -0.69 -13.12 28.02
CA ILE A 145 0.27 -12.91 26.93
C ILE A 145 1.29 -11.84 27.34
N ALA A 146 0.82 -10.71 27.87
CA ALA A 146 1.68 -9.64 28.36
C ALA A 146 2.63 -10.12 29.47
N SER A 147 2.21 -10.98 30.39
CA SER A 147 3.08 -11.47 31.47
C SER A 147 4.10 -12.52 31.03
N TYR A 148 3.80 -13.27 29.96
CA TYR A 148 4.63 -14.40 29.52
C TYR A 148 5.78 -13.98 28.59
N TYR A 149 5.53 -13.04 27.68
CA TYR A 149 6.51 -12.56 26.73
C TYR A 149 7.20 -11.29 27.20
N ASP A 150 8.51 -11.19 26.99
CA ASP A 150 9.28 -9.98 27.25
C ASP A 150 8.98 -8.92 26.18
N TYR A 151 8.91 -9.35 24.91
CA TYR A 151 8.61 -8.50 23.76
C TYR A 151 7.46 -9.06 22.92
N ILE A 152 6.56 -8.18 22.48
CA ILE A 152 5.46 -8.50 21.57
C ILE A 152 5.62 -7.58 20.36
N ILE A 153 5.95 -8.17 19.22
CA ILE A 153 6.33 -7.49 17.99
C ILE A 153 5.23 -7.68 16.96
N PHE A 154 4.73 -6.57 16.44
CA PHE A 154 3.79 -6.53 15.34
C PHE A 154 4.51 -6.05 14.07
N ASP A 155 4.49 -6.85 13.00
CA ASP A 155 5.18 -6.49 11.75
C ASP A 155 4.49 -5.39 10.93
N THR A 156 3.26 -5.07 11.31
CA THR A 156 2.39 -4.05 10.73
C THR A 156 1.71 -3.30 11.87
N ALA A 157 1.53 -2.00 11.72
CA ALA A 157 0.75 -1.19 12.64
C ALA A 157 -0.62 -0.89 12.06
N PRO A 158 -1.65 -0.67 12.90
CA PRO A 158 -2.92 -0.16 12.43
C PRO A 158 -2.77 1.23 11.78
N THR A 159 -3.61 1.51 10.79
CA THR A 159 -3.64 2.79 10.08
C THR A 159 -4.18 3.91 10.98
N GLY A 160 -3.76 5.16 10.73
CA GLY A 160 -4.29 6.31 11.45
C GLY A 160 -5.80 6.47 11.30
N HIS A 161 -6.35 6.14 10.13
CA HIS A 161 -7.78 6.15 9.84
C HIS A 161 -8.55 5.17 10.74
N THR A 162 -8.13 3.90 10.81
CA THR A 162 -8.75 2.89 11.68
C THR A 162 -8.71 3.31 13.15
N LEU A 163 -7.58 3.87 13.61
CA LEU A 163 -7.45 4.36 14.99
C LEU A 163 -8.39 5.54 15.28
N ARG A 164 -8.48 6.53 14.37
CA ARG A 164 -9.37 7.69 14.51
C ARG A 164 -10.84 7.30 14.51
N MET A 165 -11.27 6.41 13.60
CA MET A 165 -12.66 5.94 13.55
C MET A 165 -13.10 5.36 14.89
N LEU A 166 -12.23 4.59 15.56
CA LEU A 166 -12.54 3.95 16.83
C LEU A 166 -12.50 4.90 18.05
N GLU A 167 -11.94 6.09 17.91
CA GLU A 167 -12.01 7.15 18.92
C GLU A 167 -13.34 7.91 18.89
N LEU A 168 -14.04 7.90 17.76
CA LEU A 168 -15.26 8.68 17.57
C LEU A 168 -16.40 8.13 18.43
N PRO A 169 -17.09 8.95 19.24
CA PRO A 169 -18.18 8.50 20.09
C PRO A 169 -19.34 7.84 19.31
N THR A 170 -19.58 8.30 18.10
CA THR A 170 -20.60 7.81 17.15
C THR A 170 -20.30 6.43 16.59
N ALA A 171 -19.04 6.01 16.54
CA ALA A 171 -18.66 4.63 16.22
C ALA A 171 -19.23 3.60 17.21
N TRP A 172 -19.69 4.05 18.38
CA TRP A 172 -20.18 3.23 19.49
C TRP A 172 -21.62 3.58 19.92
N ASN A 173 -22.36 4.33 19.09
CA ASN A 173 -23.74 4.69 19.37
C ASN A 173 -24.66 4.04 18.31
N ASP A 174 -25.76 3.41 18.77
CA ASP A 174 -26.80 2.73 17.96
C ASP A 174 -27.53 3.63 16.94
N TYR A 175 -27.11 4.89 16.75
CA TYR A 175 -27.85 5.84 15.93
C TYR A 175 -27.79 5.51 14.42
N LEU A 176 -26.78 4.76 13.99
CA LEU A 176 -26.60 4.34 12.60
C LEU A 176 -27.60 3.27 12.13
N ASP A 177 -28.39 2.67 13.03
CA ASP A 177 -29.51 1.79 12.66
C ASP A 177 -30.64 2.55 11.92
N THR A 178 -30.62 3.89 11.94
CA THR A 178 -31.70 4.73 11.40
C THR A 178 -31.35 5.52 10.14
N THR A 179 -30.07 5.63 9.77
CA THR A 179 -29.64 6.28 8.52
C THR A 179 -29.34 5.25 7.45
N SER A 180 -30.40 4.85 6.77
CA SER A 180 -30.33 4.09 5.54
C SER A 180 -29.65 4.91 4.43
N HIS A 181 -28.52 4.41 3.91
CA HIS A 181 -28.05 4.56 2.51
C HIS A 181 -26.93 5.55 2.10
N GLU A 182 -26.20 6.24 2.98
CA GLU A 182 -25.24 7.28 2.49
C GLU A 182 -23.75 7.15 2.80
N ALA A 183 -23.27 6.20 3.63
CA ALA A 183 -21.83 5.98 3.72
C ALA A 183 -21.43 4.49 3.67
N SER A 184 -20.40 4.27 2.84
CA SER A 184 -20.03 2.98 2.27
C SER A 184 -19.40 2.03 3.29
N CYS A 185 -18.84 2.56 4.38
CA CYS A 185 -18.15 1.78 5.41
C CYS A 185 -18.93 1.68 6.74
N LEU A 186 -20.12 2.30 6.84
CA LEU A 186 -20.82 2.52 8.11
C LEU A 186 -21.36 1.24 8.79
N GLY A 187 -21.79 0.23 8.02
CA GLY A 187 -22.40 -0.99 8.57
C GLY A 187 -21.42 -1.90 9.33
N GLN A 188 -20.12 -1.61 9.25
CA GLN A 188 -19.04 -2.52 9.64
C GLN A 188 -18.69 -2.47 11.13
N LEU A 189 -19.21 -1.51 11.91
CA LEU A 189 -18.88 -1.36 13.34
C LEU A 189 -19.91 -1.98 14.30
N SER A 190 -21.07 -2.41 13.79
CA SER A 190 -22.16 -3.01 14.58
C SER A 190 -21.75 -4.27 15.36
N GLY A 191 -20.69 -4.97 14.94
CA GLY A 191 -20.14 -6.14 15.62
C GLY A 191 -19.16 -5.83 16.77
N LEU A 192 -18.89 -4.55 17.10
CA LEU A 192 -17.80 -4.16 17.99
C LEU A 192 -18.20 -3.83 19.43
N ASP A 193 -19.50 -3.66 19.72
CA ASP A 193 -19.98 -3.14 21.01
C ASP A 193 -19.51 -3.95 22.23
N ASP A 194 -19.48 -5.28 22.13
CA ASP A 194 -19.04 -6.17 23.21
C ASP A 194 -17.54 -6.03 23.56
N ASN A 195 -16.74 -5.38 22.69
CA ASN A 195 -15.28 -5.27 22.83
C ASN A 195 -14.80 -3.82 23.10
N ARG A 196 -15.70 -2.84 23.25
CA ARG A 196 -15.37 -1.42 23.47
C ARG A 196 -14.29 -1.16 24.54
N GLN A 197 -14.37 -1.87 25.66
CA GLN A 197 -13.39 -1.72 26.74
C GLN A 197 -11.99 -2.19 26.33
N LYS A 198 -11.88 -3.28 25.54
CA LYS A 198 -10.60 -3.79 25.04
C LYS A 198 -9.98 -2.82 24.05
N TYR A 199 -10.78 -2.20 23.18
CA TYR A 199 -10.31 -1.18 22.25
C TYR A 199 -9.73 0.03 22.96
N LYS A 200 -10.43 0.54 23.98
CA LYS A 200 -9.94 1.64 24.81
C LYS A 200 -8.60 1.28 25.48
N GLN A 201 -8.50 0.10 26.06
CA GLN A 201 -7.25 -0.38 26.66
C GLN A 201 -6.12 -0.50 25.64
N ALA A 202 -6.40 -1.04 24.45
CA ALA A 202 -5.43 -1.14 23.37
C ALA A 202 -4.90 0.23 22.95
N LEU A 203 -5.78 1.22 22.78
CA LEU A 203 -5.41 2.59 22.43
C LEU A 203 -4.61 3.28 23.55
N GLU A 204 -5.00 3.12 24.81
CA GLU A 204 -4.23 3.62 25.96
C GLU A 204 -2.82 3.01 25.98
N ARG A 205 -2.70 1.72 25.64
CA ARG A 205 -1.40 1.02 25.57
C ARG A 205 -0.55 1.50 24.41
N LEU A 206 -1.15 1.78 23.25
CA LEU A 206 -0.46 2.36 22.09
C LEU A 206 0.09 3.77 22.38
N ARG A 207 -0.63 4.55 23.20
CA ARG A 207 -0.24 5.91 23.61
C ARG A 207 0.80 5.94 24.74
N ASP A 208 0.96 4.84 25.49
CA ASP A 208 1.93 4.77 26.58
C ASP A 208 3.36 4.59 26.05
N GLU A 209 4.13 5.69 26.07
CA GLU A 209 5.53 5.75 25.63
C GLU A 209 6.46 4.77 26.38
N LYS A 210 6.08 4.29 27.57
CA LYS A 210 6.86 3.32 28.34
C LYS A 210 6.58 1.88 27.93
N SER A 211 5.41 1.64 27.36
CA SER A 211 4.97 0.30 26.98
C SER A 211 5.17 0.04 25.49
N THR A 212 5.05 1.07 24.65
CA THR A 212 4.95 0.93 23.19
C THR A 212 5.97 1.80 22.44
N THR A 213 6.64 1.21 21.46
CA THR A 213 7.53 1.90 20.51
C THR A 213 7.02 1.67 19.09
N MET A 214 6.83 2.77 18.35
CA MET A 214 6.52 2.75 16.93
C MET A 214 7.80 2.72 16.11
N MET A 215 8.05 1.60 15.43
CA MET A 215 9.19 1.33 14.58
C MET A 215 8.86 1.75 13.14
N LEU A 216 9.24 2.98 12.77
CA LEU A 216 8.91 3.60 11.49
C LEU A 216 9.96 3.18 10.44
N VAL A 217 9.64 2.20 9.59
CA VAL A 217 10.56 1.66 8.58
C VAL A 217 10.34 2.34 7.23
N THR A 218 11.43 2.80 6.62
CA THR A 218 11.44 3.40 5.29
C THR A 218 12.64 2.94 4.48
N ARG A 219 12.68 3.31 3.20
CA ARG A 219 13.86 3.26 2.36
C ARG A 219 14.31 4.69 2.05
N PRO A 220 15.58 4.92 1.71
CA PRO A 220 16.10 6.20 1.25
C PRO A 220 15.59 6.56 -0.16
N GLU A 221 14.27 6.69 -0.29
CA GLU A 221 13.52 7.05 -1.48
C GLU A 221 12.54 8.16 -1.10
N HIS A 222 12.48 9.25 -1.88
CA HIS A 222 11.72 10.45 -1.52
C HIS A 222 10.24 10.14 -1.21
N SER A 223 9.59 9.31 -2.03
CA SER A 223 8.17 8.94 -1.80
C SER A 223 7.96 8.14 -0.51
N ALA A 224 8.88 7.23 -0.16
CA ALA A 224 8.76 6.41 1.04
C ALA A 224 9.02 7.25 2.31
N MET A 225 10.01 8.15 2.26
CA MET A 225 10.35 9.07 3.35
C MET A 225 9.21 10.06 3.61
N LYS A 226 8.66 10.68 2.56
CA LYS A 226 7.53 11.61 2.68
C LYS A 226 6.29 10.95 3.26
N GLU A 227 5.97 9.75 2.79
CA GLU A 227 4.83 8.97 3.28
C GLU A 227 5.01 8.60 4.76
N LEU A 228 6.21 8.17 5.15
CA LEU A 228 6.49 7.83 6.55
C LEU A 228 6.43 9.07 7.47
N GLN A 229 6.90 10.23 7.00
CA GLN A 229 6.78 11.50 7.72
C GLN A 229 5.31 11.87 7.95
N ARG A 230 4.48 11.80 6.90
CA ARG A 230 3.02 12.01 7.00
C ARG A 230 2.39 11.05 8.01
N ALA A 231 2.68 9.75 7.89
CA ALA A 231 2.16 8.73 8.81
C ALA A 231 2.59 8.99 10.26
N GLN A 232 3.81 9.47 10.47
CA GLN A 232 4.27 9.87 11.81
C GLN A 232 3.43 11.02 12.38
N ASP A 233 3.15 12.05 11.57
CA ASP A 233 2.37 13.20 12.03
C ASP A 233 0.92 12.81 12.34
N GLU A 234 0.31 11.94 11.53
CA GLU A 234 -1.01 11.38 11.81
C GLU A 234 -1.05 10.59 13.14
N LEU A 235 0.01 9.85 13.47
CA LEU A 235 0.12 9.15 14.75
C LEU A 235 0.34 10.11 15.93
N LYS A 236 1.06 11.22 15.74
CA LYS A 236 1.23 12.26 16.76
C LYS A 236 -0.09 12.93 17.10
N ASP A 237 -0.96 13.15 16.11
CA ASP A 237 -2.30 13.69 16.32
C ASP A 237 -3.16 12.76 17.18
N LEU A 238 -2.92 11.45 17.07
CA LEU A 238 -3.50 10.40 17.93
C LEU A 238 -2.83 10.26 19.30
N SER A 239 -1.92 11.18 19.66
CA SER A 239 -1.13 11.16 20.89
C SER A 239 -0.20 9.96 21.04
N ILE A 240 0.16 9.29 19.94
CA ILE A 240 1.23 8.29 19.91
C ILE A 240 2.53 9.02 19.59
N ARG A 241 3.54 8.95 20.46
CA ARG A 241 4.69 9.88 20.39
C ARG A 241 6.07 9.21 20.47
N HIS A 242 6.15 7.94 20.84
CA HIS A 242 7.42 7.25 20.99
C HIS A 242 7.82 6.51 19.69
N PHE A 243 8.65 7.16 18.88
CA PHE A 243 9.04 6.71 17.54
C PHE A 243 10.53 6.38 17.44
N LYS A 244 10.85 5.42 16.57
CA LYS A 244 12.21 5.19 16.07
C LYS A 244 12.17 5.03 14.55
N ILE A 245 13.04 5.75 13.84
CA ILE A 245 13.13 5.68 12.38
C ILE A 245 14.15 4.63 11.99
N ILE A 246 13.79 3.74 11.06
CA ILE A 246 14.69 2.75 10.49
C ILE A 246 14.78 2.98 8.98
N ILE A 247 15.95 3.41 8.52
CA ILE A 247 16.27 3.53 7.10
C ILE A 247 16.83 2.20 6.63
N ASN A 248 15.98 1.40 5.99
CA ASN A 248 16.32 0.08 5.49
C ASN A 248 16.93 0.14 4.09
N GLY A 249 17.87 -0.77 3.80
CA GLY A 249 18.48 -0.91 2.49
C GLY A 249 19.43 0.24 2.14
N TYR A 250 20.06 0.86 3.14
CA TYR A 250 21.05 1.91 2.90
C TYR A 250 22.36 1.33 2.35
N ILE A 251 22.86 1.88 1.25
CA ILE A 251 24.11 1.44 0.64
C ILE A 251 25.27 2.12 1.39
N ASP A 252 25.88 1.37 2.30
CA ASP A 252 27.02 1.81 3.10
C ASP A 252 28.36 1.79 2.33
N SER A 253 28.44 0.95 1.29
CA SER A 253 29.65 0.69 0.53
C SER A 253 29.34 0.47 -0.95
N VAL A 254 30.18 1.03 -1.82
CA VAL A 254 30.02 1.00 -3.28
C VAL A 254 30.88 -0.13 -3.88
N HIS A 255 30.27 -0.97 -4.72
CA HIS A 255 30.88 -2.17 -5.31
C HIS A 255 30.88 -2.19 -6.85
N GLY A 256 30.30 -1.17 -7.48
CA GLY A 256 30.18 -1.04 -8.93
C GLY A 256 29.50 0.27 -9.33
N GLU A 257 29.10 0.38 -10.60
CA GLU A 257 28.39 1.57 -11.10
C GLU A 257 26.97 1.67 -10.53
N ILE A 258 26.25 0.55 -10.43
CA ILE A 258 24.86 0.50 -9.96
C ILE A 258 24.77 0.97 -8.51
N SER A 259 25.60 0.40 -7.62
CA SER A 259 25.67 0.78 -6.20
C SER A 259 26.17 2.21 -6.01
N ARG A 260 27.05 2.72 -6.88
CA ARG A 260 27.51 4.12 -6.82
C ARG A 260 26.36 5.08 -7.09
N HIS A 261 25.61 4.83 -8.17
CA HIS A 261 24.52 5.70 -8.56
C HIS A 261 23.36 5.63 -7.56
N LYS A 262 22.92 4.41 -7.19
CA LYS A 262 21.90 4.24 -6.15
C LYS A 262 22.32 4.89 -4.84
N LYS A 263 23.57 4.73 -4.39
CA LYS A 263 24.05 5.40 -3.17
C LYS A 263 23.92 6.92 -3.27
N TYR A 264 24.32 7.51 -4.40
CA TYR A 264 24.19 8.94 -4.61
C TYR A 264 22.72 9.41 -4.53
N GLU A 265 21.79 8.70 -5.19
CA GLU A 265 20.36 8.98 -5.08
C GLU A 265 19.87 8.89 -3.63
N GLN A 266 20.29 7.85 -2.90
CA GLN A 266 19.94 7.66 -1.49
C GLN A 266 20.45 8.79 -0.59
N ASP A 267 21.72 9.20 -0.77
CA ASP A 267 22.34 10.26 0.02
C ASP A 267 21.65 11.61 -0.24
N VAL A 268 21.31 11.94 -1.49
CA VAL A 268 20.54 13.14 -1.86
C VAL A 268 19.17 13.16 -1.20
N VAL A 269 18.46 12.01 -1.21
CA VAL A 269 17.16 11.90 -0.52
C VAL A 269 17.33 12.10 0.98
N ILE A 270 18.28 11.43 1.63
CA ILE A 270 18.51 11.56 3.08
C ILE A 270 18.80 13.02 3.46
N GLU A 271 19.65 13.72 2.68
CA GLU A 271 19.94 15.14 2.89
C GLU A 271 18.69 16.02 2.82
N SER A 272 17.77 15.74 1.87
CA SER A 272 16.51 16.49 1.73
C SER A 272 15.54 16.33 2.92
N PHE A 273 15.69 15.27 3.71
CA PHE A 273 14.91 15.01 4.93
C PHE A 273 15.69 15.25 6.22
N SER A 274 16.85 15.91 6.16
CA SER A 274 17.75 16.13 7.31
C SER A 274 17.07 16.78 8.51
N GLU A 275 16.23 17.79 8.33
CA GLU A 275 15.48 18.43 9.43
C GLU A 275 14.59 17.43 10.18
N TRP A 276 13.84 16.61 9.44
CA TRP A 276 12.98 15.58 10.02
C TRP A 276 13.79 14.50 10.73
N LEU A 277 14.88 14.03 10.10
CA LEU A 277 15.76 13.00 10.67
C LEU A 277 16.49 13.49 11.93
N ASN A 278 16.95 14.74 11.95
CA ASN A 278 17.60 15.35 13.11
C ASN A 278 16.66 15.44 14.34
N GLY A 279 15.34 15.49 14.11
CA GLY A 279 14.32 15.54 15.16
C GLY A 279 13.93 14.16 15.73
N ASN A 280 14.50 13.07 15.21
CA ASN A 280 14.12 11.70 15.58
C ASN A 280 15.33 10.83 15.93
N GLU A 281 15.08 9.72 16.62
CA GLU A 281 16.07 8.65 16.76
C GLU A 281 16.12 7.83 15.47
N VAL A 282 17.25 7.88 14.76
CA VAL A 282 17.41 7.27 13.44
C VAL A 282 18.44 6.14 13.46
N TYR A 283 18.02 5.00 12.93
CA TYR A 283 18.86 3.84 12.72
C TYR A 283 18.89 3.45 11.24
N GLN A 284 19.97 2.79 10.82
CA GLN A 284 20.10 2.24 9.48
C GLN A 284 20.25 0.72 9.49
N VAL A 285 19.64 0.08 8.50
CA VAL A 285 19.91 -1.31 8.11
C VAL A 285 20.65 -1.27 6.77
N PRO A 286 21.90 -1.76 6.70
CA PRO A 286 22.64 -1.81 5.45
C PRO A 286 21.90 -2.63 4.39
N TYR A 287 22.09 -2.26 3.12
CA TYR A 287 21.64 -3.08 2.00
C TYR A 287 22.41 -4.41 2.02
N SER A 288 21.68 -5.51 2.19
CA SER A 288 22.25 -6.86 2.15
C SER A 288 22.34 -7.35 0.70
N GLY A 289 23.56 -7.73 0.29
CA GLY A 289 23.77 -8.45 -0.96
C GLY A 289 23.42 -9.95 -0.89
N ARG A 290 23.01 -10.45 0.29
CA ARG A 290 22.57 -11.84 0.48
C ARG A 290 21.15 -12.00 -0.04
N ILE A 291 20.84 -13.17 -0.57
CA ILE A 291 19.44 -13.54 -0.81
C ILE A 291 18.92 -14.07 0.52
N ASN A 292 18.00 -13.36 1.17
CA ASN A 292 17.42 -13.74 2.46
C ASN A 292 16.54 -15.00 2.30
N ARG A 293 17.16 -16.17 2.14
CA ARG A 293 16.47 -17.45 1.89
C ARG A 293 16.42 -18.34 3.13
N THR A 294 17.25 -18.04 4.13
CA THR A 294 17.30 -18.81 5.38
C THR A 294 17.07 -17.91 6.58
N LEU A 295 16.64 -18.50 7.70
CA LEU A 295 16.54 -17.82 8.98
C LEU A 295 17.90 -17.31 9.50
N ALA A 296 19.00 -17.93 9.06
CA ALA A 296 20.34 -17.44 9.37
C ALA A 296 20.62 -16.11 8.64
N ASP A 297 20.19 -15.98 7.38
CA ASP A 297 20.33 -14.74 6.61
C ASP A 297 19.52 -13.60 7.23
N VAL A 298 18.26 -13.88 7.59
CA VAL A 298 17.38 -12.91 8.25
C VAL A 298 17.91 -12.52 9.63
N GLY A 299 18.35 -13.49 10.43
CA GLY A 299 18.97 -13.22 11.73
C GLY A 299 20.28 -12.43 11.62
N GLY A 300 21.03 -12.59 10.52
CA GLY A 300 22.27 -11.87 10.24
C GLY A 300 22.08 -10.53 9.52
N LEU A 301 20.84 -10.03 9.38
CA LEU A 301 20.55 -8.75 8.71
C LEU A 301 21.29 -7.56 9.37
N PHE A 302 21.56 -7.65 10.67
CA PHE A 302 22.25 -6.62 11.45
C PHE A 302 23.76 -6.85 11.58
N ASP A 303 24.29 -7.93 10.98
CA ASP A 303 25.71 -8.25 11.04
C ASP A 303 26.52 -7.41 10.03
N ASP A 304 27.76 -7.06 10.38
CA ASP A 304 28.67 -6.32 9.50
C ASP A 304 29.23 -7.16 8.33
N THR A 305 28.91 -8.46 8.24
CA THR A 305 29.52 -9.39 7.30
C THR A 305 28.75 -9.47 5.99
N ASN A 306 28.92 -8.48 5.11
CA ASN A 306 28.51 -8.63 3.71
C ASN A 306 29.51 -9.55 2.99
N ASP A 307 29.30 -10.88 3.04
CA ASP A 307 30.00 -11.83 2.16
C ASP A 307 29.45 -11.65 0.75
N ILE A 308 30.07 -10.73 0.00
CA ILE A 308 29.63 -10.37 -1.35
C ILE A 308 30.31 -11.30 -2.37
N GLU A 309 29.51 -12.16 -3.00
CA GLU A 309 29.95 -13.04 -4.07
C GLU A 309 30.44 -12.27 -5.31
N ALA A 310 31.24 -12.92 -6.15
CA ALA A 310 31.64 -12.35 -7.42
C ALA A 310 30.45 -12.25 -8.38
N ASP A 311 30.35 -11.12 -9.09
CA ASP A 311 29.29 -10.94 -10.09
C ASP A 311 29.56 -11.79 -11.33
N THR A 312 28.82 -12.89 -11.40
CA THR A 312 28.83 -13.88 -12.48
C THR A 312 27.55 -13.85 -13.31
N PHE A 313 26.65 -12.89 -13.04
CA PHE A 313 25.37 -12.80 -13.73
C PHE A 313 25.58 -12.48 -15.21
N VAL A 314 24.83 -13.17 -16.07
CA VAL A 314 24.81 -12.95 -17.52
C VAL A 314 23.48 -12.29 -17.85
N LYS A 315 23.52 -11.19 -18.61
CA LYS A 315 22.30 -10.45 -18.98
C LYS A 315 21.26 -11.35 -19.64
N GLU A 316 20.01 -11.15 -19.27
CA GLU A 316 18.87 -11.88 -19.80
C GLU A 316 18.18 -11.10 -20.92
N HIS A 317 17.46 -11.81 -21.79
CA HIS A 317 16.70 -11.22 -22.88
C HIS A 317 15.21 -11.41 -22.61
N HIS A 318 14.46 -10.32 -22.67
CA HIS A 318 13.03 -10.30 -22.42
C HIS A 318 12.32 -9.34 -23.38
N PRO A 319 10.99 -9.45 -23.57
CA PRO A 319 10.20 -8.43 -24.25
C PRO A 319 10.34 -7.07 -23.54
N MET A 320 10.68 -6.03 -24.30
CA MET A 320 10.83 -4.66 -23.79
C MET A 320 9.53 -3.87 -24.00
N ILE A 321 9.42 -2.72 -23.34
CA ILE A 321 8.24 -1.83 -23.41
C ILE A 321 7.88 -1.38 -24.84
N GLU A 322 8.85 -1.34 -25.76
CA GLU A 322 8.59 -1.03 -27.16
C GLU A 322 7.64 -2.03 -27.81
N GLY A 323 7.70 -3.31 -27.40
CA GLY A 323 6.78 -4.35 -27.88
C GLY A 323 5.34 -4.12 -27.41
N LEU A 324 5.15 -3.60 -26.20
CA LEU A 324 3.81 -3.27 -25.68
C LEU A 324 3.12 -2.23 -26.56
N ILE A 325 3.90 -1.25 -27.04
CA ILE A 325 3.36 -0.17 -27.87
C ILE A 325 2.88 -0.71 -29.22
N GLU A 326 3.61 -1.65 -29.81
CA GLU A 326 3.18 -2.33 -31.05
C GLU A 326 1.90 -3.15 -30.83
N GLU A 327 1.76 -3.79 -29.67
CA GLU A 327 0.53 -4.50 -29.29
C GLU A 327 -0.65 -3.55 -29.10
N ILE A 328 -0.45 -2.41 -28.44
CA ILE A 328 -1.48 -1.38 -28.24
C ILE A 328 -2.00 -0.91 -29.60
N GLU A 329 -1.11 -0.55 -30.53
CA GLU A 329 -1.48 -0.06 -31.87
C GLU A 329 -2.33 -1.04 -32.69
N THR A 330 -2.20 -2.35 -32.42
CA THR A 330 -2.93 -3.40 -33.14
C THR A 330 -4.16 -3.91 -32.40
N SER A 331 -4.36 -3.50 -31.15
CA SER A 331 -5.43 -3.99 -30.27
C SER A 331 -6.78 -3.29 -30.43
N GLY A 332 -6.78 -2.03 -30.90
CA GLY A 332 -7.97 -1.16 -30.91
C GLY A 332 -8.28 -0.48 -29.58
N VAL A 333 -7.46 -0.72 -28.54
CA VAL A 333 -7.57 -0.08 -27.23
C VAL A 333 -7.23 1.40 -27.33
N ARG A 334 -8.03 2.25 -26.68
CA ARG A 334 -7.83 3.72 -26.65
C ARG A 334 -7.56 4.25 -25.24
N TYR A 335 -8.17 3.67 -24.20
CA TYR A 335 -7.94 4.10 -22.81
C TYR A 335 -6.96 3.15 -22.12
N LEU A 336 -5.88 3.73 -21.63
CA LEU A 336 -4.76 3.03 -21.03
C LEU A 336 -4.56 3.58 -19.62
N PHE A 337 -4.86 2.77 -18.61
CA PHE A 337 -4.67 3.15 -17.22
C PHE A 337 -3.49 2.39 -16.65
N THR A 338 -2.46 3.08 -16.15
CA THR A 338 -1.39 2.39 -15.43
C THR A 338 -1.79 2.21 -13.97
N MET A 339 -1.76 0.96 -13.50
CA MET A 339 -2.16 0.59 -12.15
C MET A 339 -1.04 -0.15 -11.42
N GLY A 340 -1.12 -0.21 -10.10
CA GLY A 340 -0.10 -0.82 -9.25
C GLY A 340 0.14 -0.01 -7.98
N LYS A 341 0.89 -0.59 -7.03
CA LYS A 341 1.14 0.06 -5.74
C LYS A 341 1.91 1.38 -5.89
N GLY A 342 1.87 2.24 -4.88
CA GLY A 342 2.71 3.44 -4.84
C GLY A 342 4.20 3.09 -4.99
N GLY A 343 4.95 3.84 -5.80
CA GLY A 343 6.39 3.69 -5.97
C GLY A 343 6.87 2.70 -7.04
N VAL A 344 5.99 1.89 -7.66
CA VAL A 344 6.38 0.99 -8.78
C VAL A 344 6.67 1.74 -10.08
N GLY A 345 6.37 3.04 -10.14
CA GLY A 345 6.65 3.92 -11.29
C GLY A 345 5.51 4.05 -12.30
N LYS A 346 4.24 3.96 -11.86
CA LYS A 346 3.05 4.12 -12.71
C LYS A 346 3.09 5.36 -13.60
N THR A 347 3.34 6.54 -13.03
CA THR A 347 3.45 7.82 -13.74
C THR A 347 4.59 7.79 -14.76
N THR A 348 5.74 7.22 -14.40
CA THR A 348 6.85 7.05 -15.36
C THR A 348 6.47 6.18 -16.55
N VAL A 349 5.74 5.08 -16.32
CA VAL A 349 5.24 4.21 -17.40
C VAL A 349 4.20 4.93 -18.24
N ALA A 350 3.24 5.63 -17.62
CA ALA A 350 2.20 6.39 -18.31
C ALA A 350 2.80 7.48 -19.20
N THR A 351 3.75 8.26 -18.69
CA THR A 351 4.47 9.27 -19.46
C THR A 351 5.22 8.65 -20.64
N LEU A 352 5.95 7.54 -20.41
CA LEU A 352 6.68 6.86 -21.48
C LEU A 352 5.76 6.35 -22.60
N LEU A 353 4.62 5.77 -22.24
CA LEU A 353 3.60 5.34 -23.20
C LEU A 353 3.06 6.53 -23.99
N ALA A 354 2.67 7.60 -23.31
CA ALA A 354 2.10 8.78 -23.92
C ALA A 354 3.07 9.48 -24.88
N GLU A 355 4.33 9.67 -24.46
CA GLU A 355 5.38 10.26 -25.29
C GLU A 355 5.69 9.41 -26.52
N THR A 356 5.76 8.08 -26.36
CA THR A 356 6.12 7.21 -27.47
C THR A 356 4.98 7.13 -28.49
N LEU A 357 3.72 7.05 -28.04
CA LEU A 357 2.54 7.11 -28.92
C LEU A 357 2.47 8.46 -29.64
N ALA A 358 2.68 9.58 -28.93
CA ALA A 358 2.72 10.89 -29.55
C ALA A 358 3.88 11.02 -30.56
N SER A 359 5.05 10.46 -30.27
CA SER A 359 6.18 10.47 -31.22
C SER A 359 5.91 9.70 -32.52
N LYS A 360 5.00 8.72 -32.47
CA LYS A 360 4.51 7.96 -33.64
C LYS A 360 3.42 8.71 -34.44
N GLY A 361 2.96 9.86 -33.96
CA GLY A 361 2.05 10.76 -34.67
C GLY A 361 0.59 10.69 -34.23
N TYR A 362 0.26 9.89 -33.21
CA TYR A 362 -1.10 9.82 -32.66
C TYR A 362 -1.42 11.03 -31.78
N SER A 363 -2.67 11.45 -31.74
CA SER A 363 -3.16 12.41 -30.75
C SER A 363 -3.30 11.71 -29.40
N VAL A 364 -2.61 12.20 -28.37
CA VAL A 364 -2.56 11.56 -27.05
C VAL A 364 -2.93 12.56 -25.97
N HIS A 365 -3.79 12.13 -25.03
CA HIS A 365 -4.08 12.87 -23.80
C HIS A 365 -3.52 12.11 -22.60
N LEU A 366 -2.56 12.71 -21.89
CA LEU A 366 -2.04 12.21 -20.63
C LEU A 366 -2.75 12.91 -19.45
N ALA A 367 -3.48 12.16 -18.64
CA ALA A 367 -4.01 12.61 -17.36
C ALA A 367 -3.11 12.08 -16.23
N THR A 368 -2.63 12.97 -15.36
CA THR A 368 -1.70 12.62 -14.28
C THR A 368 -2.11 13.23 -12.95
N THR A 369 -1.89 12.50 -11.85
CA THR A 369 -2.04 13.02 -10.49
C THR A 369 -0.75 13.50 -9.86
N ASP A 370 0.39 13.38 -10.55
CA ASP A 370 1.67 13.88 -10.07
C ASP A 370 1.90 15.35 -10.52
N PRO A 371 2.04 16.32 -9.58
CA PRO A 371 2.24 17.73 -9.92
C PRO A 371 3.67 18.04 -10.38
N THR A 372 4.60 17.09 -10.33
CA THR A 372 6.02 17.37 -10.54
C THR A 372 6.34 17.83 -11.96
N LYS A 373 7.19 18.86 -12.02
CA LYS A 373 7.66 19.51 -13.25
C LYS A 373 8.45 18.58 -14.20
N GLU A 374 8.73 17.32 -13.84
CA GLU A 374 9.34 16.34 -14.76
C GLU A 374 8.43 16.06 -15.96
N ILE A 375 7.11 16.08 -15.77
CA ILE A 375 6.11 15.96 -16.84
C ILE A 375 6.10 17.21 -17.74
N ILE A 376 6.49 18.37 -17.20
CA ILE A 376 6.58 19.64 -17.94
C ILE A 376 7.86 19.72 -18.80
N SER A 377 8.78 18.75 -18.66
CA SER A 377 9.91 18.62 -19.58
C SER A 377 9.52 18.03 -20.93
N THR A 378 8.21 17.83 -21.18
CA THR A 378 7.63 17.58 -22.50
C THR A 378 8.33 18.44 -23.53
N GLN A 379 9.16 17.78 -24.35
CA GLN A 379 9.45 18.29 -25.68
C GLN A 379 8.09 18.67 -26.26
N ASN A 380 7.93 19.90 -26.77
CA ASN A 380 6.68 20.43 -27.34
C ASN A 380 6.17 19.52 -28.48
N LEU A 381 5.61 18.35 -28.15
CA LEU A 381 4.95 17.44 -29.06
C LEU A 381 3.57 18.03 -29.25
N ALA A 382 3.32 18.55 -30.45
CA ALA A 382 2.08 19.27 -30.76
C ALA A 382 0.81 18.42 -30.60
N ASN A 383 0.96 17.09 -30.52
CA ASN A 383 -0.07 16.08 -30.42
C ASN A 383 -0.14 15.39 -29.05
N LEU A 384 0.56 15.90 -28.02
CA LEU A 384 0.43 15.43 -26.64
C LEU A 384 -0.20 16.52 -25.77
N VAL A 385 -1.43 16.28 -25.31
CA VAL A 385 -2.11 17.13 -24.33
C VAL A 385 -1.90 16.52 -22.95
N THR A 386 -1.57 17.35 -21.96
CA THR A 386 -1.41 16.89 -20.58
C THR A 386 -2.41 17.61 -19.67
N SER A 387 -3.09 16.87 -18.82
CA SER A 387 -3.96 17.40 -17.77
C SER A 387 -3.52 16.92 -16.41
N PHE A 388 -3.46 17.84 -15.46
CA PHE A 388 -3.17 17.54 -14.07
C PHE A 388 -4.49 17.42 -13.30
N ILE A 389 -4.63 16.31 -12.56
CA ILE A 389 -5.75 16.08 -11.64
C ILE A 389 -5.20 16.22 -10.23
N ASP A 390 -5.56 17.31 -9.58
CA ASP A 390 -5.21 17.56 -8.18
C ASP A 390 -6.08 16.68 -7.28
N GLU A 391 -5.53 15.58 -6.77
CA GLU A 391 -6.23 14.63 -5.90
C GLU A 391 -6.75 15.33 -4.63
N GLU A 392 -5.95 16.21 -4.02
CA GLU A 392 -6.31 16.89 -2.78
C GLU A 392 -7.46 17.87 -3.02
N ALA A 393 -7.37 18.70 -4.07
CA ALA A 393 -8.46 19.62 -4.41
C ALA A 393 -9.74 18.88 -4.86
N SER A 394 -9.60 17.75 -5.55
CA SER A 394 -10.72 16.90 -5.98
C SER A 394 -11.42 16.28 -4.76
N LEU A 395 -10.65 15.75 -3.81
CA LEU A 395 -11.16 15.20 -2.56
C LEU A 395 -11.90 16.27 -1.74
N GLN A 396 -11.35 17.47 -1.60
CA GLN A 396 -12.02 18.56 -0.88
C GLN A 396 -13.33 18.99 -1.56
N THR A 397 -13.36 19.01 -2.90
CA THR A 397 -14.57 19.33 -3.66
C THR A 397 -15.65 18.27 -3.42
N TYR A 398 -15.28 16.99 -3.47
CA TYR A 398 -16.22 15.89 -3.22
C TYR A 398 -16.71 15.87 -1.76
N LYS A 399 -15.82 16.12 -0.79
CA LYS A 399 -16.18 16.29 0.62
C LYS A 399 -17.22 17.40 0.82
N ALA A 400 -16.98 18.56 0.22
CA ALA A 400 -17.92 19.68 0.31
C ALA A 400 -19.28 19.36 -0.33
N GLU A 401 -19.29 18.63 -1.45
CA GLU A 401 -20.51 18.16 -2.11
C GLU A 401 -21.33 17.26 -1.17
N VAL A 402 -20.71 16.22 -0.61
CA VAL A 402 -21.35 15.27 0.32
C VAL A 402 -21.87 16.00 1.57
N LEU A 403 -21.02 16.81 2.21
CA LEU A 403 -21.40 17.55 3.41
C LEU A 403 -22.54 18.56 3.16
N SER A 404 -22.61 19.14 1.96
CA SER A 404 -23.68 20.07 1.59
C SER A 404 -25.03 19.39 1.31
N ALA A 405 -25.01 18.09 0.99
CA ALA A 405 -26.20 17.29 0.77
C ALA A 405 -26.84 16.81 2.09
N LEU A 406 -26.08 16.83 3.19
CA LEU A 406 -26.57 16.46 4.51
C LEU A 406 -27.67 17.43 4.99
N GLY A 407 -28.77 16.87 5.49
CA GLY A 407 -29.90 17.64 6.01
C GLY A 407 -29.56 18.44 7.28
N SER A 408 -30.35 19.46 7.60
CA SER A 408 -30.12 20.36 8.74
C SER A 408 -30.31 19.73 10.14
N ASP A 409 -30.78 18.49 10.21
CA ASP A 409 -31.11 17.78 11.46
C ASP A 409 -30.01 16.80 11.93
N ILE A 410 -28.85 16.78 11.26
CA ILE A 410 -27.70 15.93 11.61
C ILE A 410 -26.92 16.50 12.81
N SER A 411 -26.49 15.62 13.72
CA SER A 411 -25.72 16.05 14.90
C SER A 411 -24.25 16.31 14.55
N GLN A 412 -23.56 17.16 15.32
CA GLN A 412 -22.13 17.42 15.10
C GLN A 412 -21.28 16.14 15.18
N ALA A 413 -21.66 15.20 16.05
CA ALA A 413 -20.93 13.95 16.19
C ALA A 413 -21.07 13.04 14.95
N ASP A 414 -22.21 13.13 14.24
CA ASP A 414 -22.42 12.42 12.98
C ASP A 414 -21.65 13.10 11.84
N ILE A 415 -21.57 14.44 11.83
CA ILE A 415 -20.72 15.19 10.89
C ILE A 415 -19.25 14.77 11.06
N ASP A 416 -18.74 14.78 12.30
CA ASP A 416 -17.35 14.40 12.59
C ASP A 416 -17.06 12.95 12.13
N TYR A 417 -18.07 12.07 12.19
CA TYR A 417 -17.96 10.67 11.74
C TYR A 417 -17.98 10.54 10.22
N ILE A 418 -18.88 11.25 9.54
CA ILE A 418 -18.93 11.30 8.07
C ILE A 418 -17.63 11.92 7.54
N GLU A 419 -17.11 12.98 8.18
CA GLU A 419 -15.84 13.58 7.79
C GLU A 419 -14.66 12.61 7.90
N GLU A 420 -14.66 11.71 8.89
CA GLU A 420 -13.64 10.68 9.00
C GLU A 420 -13.83 9.56 7.97
N ASP A 421 -15.06 9.12 7.69
CA ASP A 421 -15.35 8.15 6.61
C ASP A 421 -14.91 8.69 5.24
N LEU A 422 -15.13 9.99 4.99
CA LEU A 422 -14.67 10.69 3.80
C LEU A 422 -13.14 10.86 3.72
N ARG A 423 -12.39 10.45 4.74
CA ARG A 423 -10.91 10.34 4.70
C ARG A 423 -10.45 8.92 4.32
N SER A 424 -11.37 8.01 4.02
CA SER A 424 -11.03 6.67 3.53
C SER A 424 -10.38 6.73 2.14
N PRO A 425 -9.47 5.78 1.82
CA PRO A 425 -8.89 5.65 0.48
C PRO A 425 -9.93 5.52 -0.63
N CYS A 426 -11.07 4.86 -0.36
CA CYS A 426 -12.16 4.73 -1.33
C CYS A 426 -12.76 6.09 -1.74
N THR A 427 -12.81 7.05 -0.81
CA THR A 427 -13.32 8.40 -1.10
C THR A 427 -12.36 9.17 -2.01
N GLU A 428 -11.05 8.98 -1.82
CA GLU A 428 -10.02 9.54 -2.71
C GLU A 428 -10.20 9.02 -4.15
N GLU A 429 -10.42 7.71 -4.30
CA GLU A 429 -10.63 7.08 -5.61
C GLU A 429 -11.92 7.58 -6.32
N ILE A 430 -13.02 7.76 -5.58
CA ILE A 430 -14.27 8.31 -6.13
C ILE A 430 -14.09 9.77 -6.56
N ALA A 431 -13.45 10.59 -5.71
CA ALA A 431 -13.20 11.99 -6.00
C ALA A 431 -12.30 12.15 -7.24
N PHE A 432 -11.27 11.33 -7.36
CA PHE A 432 -10.43 11.22 -8.56
C PHE A 432 -11.27 10.88 -9.80
N PHE A 433 -12.14 9.86 -9.72
CA PHE A 433 -12.95 9.44 -10.86
C PHE A 433 -13.88 10.54 -11.38
N LYS A 434 -14.52 11.29 -10.48
CA LYS A 434 -15.35 12.45 -10.86
C LYS A 434 -14.51 13.53 -11.55
N ALA A 435 -13.34 13.85 -11.00
CA ALA A 435 -12.44 14.83 -11.60
C ALA A 435 -11.96 14.38 -12.99
N PHE A 436 -11.57 13.12 -13.13
CA PHE A 436 -11.19 12.52 -14.40
C PHE A 436 -12.32 12.56 -15.44
N SER A 437 -13.54 12.19 -15.04
CA SER A 437 -14.73 12.26 -15.90
C SER A 437 -14.94 13.65 -16.51
N LYS A 438 -14.74 14.70 -15.70
CA LYS A 438 -14.84 16.09 -16.13
C LYS A 438 -13.71 16.52 -17.08
N VAL A 439 -12.50 15.99 -16.90
CA VAL A 439 -11.39 16.20 -17.84
C VAL A 439 -11.71 15.55 -19.19
N MET A 440 -12.36 14.38 -19.18
CA MET A 440 -12.71 13.64 -20.39
C MET A 440 -13.85 14.27 -21.20
N GLU A 441 -14.81 14.97 -20.56
CA GLU A 441 -15.93 15.64 -21.25
C GLU A 441 -15.51 16.49 -22.47
N ASN A 442 -14.32 17.09 -22.44
CA ASN A 442 -13.82 17.99 -23.49
C ASN A 442 -12.63 17.42 -24.29
N ASN A 443 -12.14 16.23 -23.95
CA ASN A 443 -10.88 15.69 -24.49
C ASN A 443 -10.97 14.24 -24.99
N ASP A 444 -12.19 13.71 -25.13
CA ASP A 444 -12.45 12.32 -25.54
C ASP A 444 -12.11 12.00 -27.01
N GLU A 445 -11.72 13.01 -27.79
CA GLU A 445 -11.39 12.89 -29.22
C GLU A 445 -9.96 12.43 -29.51
N ALA A 446 -9.09 12.35 -28.49
CA ALA A 446 -7.72 11.85 -28.67
C ALA A 446 -7.71 10.38 -29.16
N ASP A 447 -6.71 10.00 -29.96
CA ASP A 447 -6.55 8.61 -30.40
C ASP A 447 -6.33 7.72 -29.18
N TYR A 448 -5.49 8.17 -28.24
CA TYR A 448 -5.22 7.49 -26.97
C TYR A 448 -5.38 8.41 -25.76
N ILE A 449 -5.94 7.86 -24.69
CA ILE A 449 -6.05 8.49 -23.38
C ILE A 449 -5.24 7.65 -22.40
N VAL A 450 -4.20 8.24 -21.83
CA VAL A 450 -3.30 7.57 -20.88
C VAL A 450 -3.51 8.20 -19.50
N VAL A 451 -3.69 7.37 -18.49
CA VAL A 451 -3.94 7.81 -17.11
C VAL A 451 -2.96 7.09 -16.18
N ASP A 452 -2.33 7.81 -15.26
CA ASP A 452 -1.29 7.24 -14.38
C ASP A 452 -1.79 6.57 -13.08
N THR A 453 -3.10 6.60 -12.89
CA THR A 453 -3.79 5.96 -11.79
C THR A 453 -5.20 5.56 -12.22
N ALA A 454 -5.77 4.57 -11.56
CA ALA A 454 -7.16 4.17 -11.76
C ALA A 454 -7.77 3.77 -10.41
N PRO A 455 -9.11 3.87 -10.26
CA PRO A 455 -9.81 3.30 -9.11
C PRO A 455 -9.62 1.78 -9.07
N THR A 456 -9.66 1.19 -7.87
CA THR A 456 -9.60 -0.26 -7.71
C THR A 456 -10.87 -0.96 -8.24
N GLY A 457 -10.78 -2.26 -8.51
CA GLY A 457 -11.93 -3.06 -8.96
C GLY A 457 -13.12 -3.00 -7.99
N HIS A 458 -12.86 -2.97 -6.68
CA HIS A 458 -13.90 -2.77 -5.67
C HIS A 458 -14.55 -1.40 -5.77
N THR A 459 -13.78 -0.32 -5.93
CA THR A 459 -14.35 1.03 -6.08
C THR A 459 -15.18 1.14 -7.36
N LEU A 460 -14.79 0.46 -8.45
CA LEU A 460 -15.60 0.42 -9.67
C LEU A 460 -16.90 -0.35 -9.48
N LEU A 461 -16.88 -1.48 -8.76
CA LEU A 461 -18.10 -2.19 -8.35
C LEU A 461 -18.99 -1.37 -7.40
N LEU A 462 -18.38 -0.60 -6.49
CA LEU A 462 -19.11 0.30 -5.61
C LEU A 462 -19.77 1.43 -6.41
N LEU A 463 -19.06 2.02 -7.37
CA LEU A 463 -19.62 3.03 -8.26
C LEU A 463 -20.81 2.47 -9.06
N ASP A 464 -20.71 1.24 -9.56
CA ASP A 464 -21.78 0.52 -10.24
C ASP A 464 -22.98 0.27 -9.30
N SER A 465 -22.74 -0.23 -8.09
CA SER A 465 -23.79 -0.43 -7.07
C SER A 465 -24.45 0.89 -6.63
N SER A 466 -23.67 1.98 -6.61
CA SER A 466 -24.13 3.34 -6.30
C SER A 466 -24.86 4.01 -7.46
N GLU A 467 -24.83 3.45 -8.68
CA GLU A 467 -25.71 3.91 -9.76
C GLU A 467 -27.18 3.67 -9.39
N SER A 468 -27.49 2.60 -8.67
CA SER A 468 -28.81 2.36 -8.07
C SER A 468 -29.27 3.55 -7.19
N TYR A 469 -28.31 4.15 -6.46
CA TYR A 469 -28.54 5.33 -5.63
C TYR A 469 -28.60 6.62 -6.46
N HIS A 470 -27.77 6.77 -7.50
CA HIS A 470 -27.85 7.90 -8.43
C HIS A 470 -29.18 7.92 -9.21
N GLU A 471 -29.77 6.75 -9.51
CA GLU A 471 -31.13 6.65 -10.03
C GLU A 471 -32.20 7.12 -9.03
N GLU A 472 -31.97 6.94 -7.71
CA GLU A 472 -32.83 7.48 -6.66
C GLU A 472 -32.62 8.98 -6.41
N LEU A 473 -31.39 9.50 -6.48
CA LEU A 473 -31.08 10.93 -6.44
C LEU A 473 -31.67 11.69 -7.63
N LYS A 474 -31.73 11.07 -8.81
CA LYS A 474 -32.48 11.59 -9.98
C LYS A 474 -33.98 11.76 -9.68
N LYS A 475 -34.57 10.92 -8.81
CA LYS A 475 -35.97 11.09 -8.35
C LYS A 475 -36.13 12.27 -7.37
N GLN A 476 -35.04 12.74 -6.75
CA GLN A 476 -35.03 13.85 -5.78
C GLN A 476 -34.50 15.18 -6.33
N GLY A 477 -34.11 15.27 -7.61
CA GLY A 477 -33.96 16.54 -8.32
C GLY A 477 -32.57 17.20 -8.27
N ASN A 478 -31.53 16.50 -7.80
CA ASN A 478 -30.15 16.99 -7.91
C ASN A 478 -29.50 16.51 -9.21
N HIS A 479 -29.20 17.45 -10.12
CA HIS A 479 -28.53 17.22 -11.40
C HIS A 479 -27.00 17.17 -11.24
N ALA A 480 -26.46 16.06 -10.76
CA ALA A 480 -25.05 15.72 -10.91
C ALA A 480 -24.95 14.29 -11.49
N THR A 481 -24.24 13.95 -12.56
CA THR A 481 -23.52 14.65 -13.65
C THR A 481 -23.51 13.65 -14.82
N ASP A 482 -23.95 14.04 -16.03
CA ASP A 482 -24.09 13.13 -17.21
C ASP A 482 -22.76 12.46 -17.65
N SER A 483 -21.60 12.94 -17.21
CA SER A 483 -20.29 12.45 -17.64
C SER A 483 -19.84 11.13 -17.02
N VAL A 484 -20.12 10.89 -15.73
CA VAL A 484 -19.81 9.61 -15.06
C VAL A 484 -20.53 8.46 -15.77
N GLN A 485 -21.81 8.67 -16.12
CA GLN A 485 -22.65 7.69 -16.81
C GLN A 485 -22.18 7.36 -18.24
N THR A 486 -21.43 8.27 -18.87
CA THR A 486 -20.92 8.04 -20.24
C THR A 486 -19.52 7.43 -20.24
N LEU A 487 -18.74 7.63 -19.18
CA LEU A 487 -17.37 7.15 -19.08
C LEU A 487 -17.28 5.73 -18.49
N LEU A 488 -18.12 5.40 -17.50
CA LEU A 488 -18.09 4.09 -16.85
C LEU A 488 -18.25 2.91 -17.85
N PRO A 489 -19.21 2.94 -18.81
CA PRO A 489 -19.33 1.86 -19.79
C PRO A 489 -18.12 1.73 -20.72
N LYS A 490 -17.43 2.84 -21.02
CA LYS A 490 -16.20 2.82 -21.84
C LYS A 490 -15.05 2.16 -21.09
N ILE A 491 -14.94 2.40 -19.78
CA ILE A 491 -13.91 1.82 -18.92
C ILE A 491 -14.12 0.32 -18.73
N GLN A 492 -15.37 -0.12 -18.65
CA GLN A 492 -15.72 -1.54 -18.57
C GLN A 492 -15.56 -2.28 -19.92
N ASP A 493 -15.59 -1.59 -21.07
CA ASP A 493 -15.35 -2.22 -22.38
C ASP A 493 -13.88 -2.63 -22.54
N GLN A 494 -13.61 -3.91 -22.38
CA GLN A 494 -12.27 -4.51 -22.48
C GLN A 494 -11.62 -4.34 -23.86
N ASN A 495 -12.38 -4.09 -24.93
CA ASN A 495 -11.80 -3.85 -26.25
C ASN A 495 -11.33 -2.40 -26.40
N LEU A 496 -11.90 -1.49 -25.62
CA LEU A 496 -11.65 -0.06 -25.68
C LEU A 496 -10.69 0.39 -24.56
N THR A 497 -10.74 -0.27 -23.41
CA THR A 497 -9.98 0.09 -22.21
C THR A 497 -9.16 -1.10 -21.70
N GLN A 498 -7.91 -0.82 -21.34
CA GLN A 498 -7.05 -1.78 -20.66
C GLN A 498 -6.32 -1.13 -19.48
N MET A 499 -6.34 -1.83 -18.35
CA MET A 499 -5.52 -1.57 -17.19
C MET A 499 -4.14 -2.22 -17.40
N ILE A 500 -3.07 -1.45 -17.34
CA ILE A 500 -1.69 -1.91 -17.44
C ILE A 500 -1.15 -2.07 -16.02
N ILE A 501 -0.89 -3.31 -15.61
CA ILE A 501 -0.38 -3.61 -14.27
C ILE A 501 1.12 -3.34 -14.23
N VAL A 502 1.52 -2.27 -13.55
CA VAL A 502 2.92 -1.89 -13.32
C VAL A 502 3.40 -2.49 -12.00
N THR A 503 4.50 -3.23 -12.05
CA THR A 503 5.09 -3.89 -10.88
C THR A 503 6.62 -3.85 -10.92
N LEU A 504 7.24 -4.39 -9.87
CA LEU A 504 8.70 -4.58 -9.77
C LEU A 504 9.00 -6.08 -9.68
N PRO A 505 10.20 -6.53 -10.07
CA PRO A 505 10.61 -7.93 -9.99
C PRO A 505 10.99 -8.33 -8.54
N GLU A 506 10.07 -8.13 -7.60
CA GLU A 506 10.22 -8.40 -6.17
C GLU A 506 8.95 -9.07 -5.61
N ALA A 507 9.08 -9.79 -4.49
CA ALA A 507 8.01 -10.59 -3.90
C ALA A 507 6.71 -9.81 -3.60
N THR A 508 6.82 -8.75 -2.81
CA THR A 508 5.67 -7.96 -2.36
C THR A 508 4.97 -7.26 -3.53
N PRO A 509 5.68 -6.54 -4.43
CA PRO A 509 5.06 -5.99 -5.64
C PRO A 509 4.38 -7.05 -6.52
N TYR A 510 4.91 -8.27 -6.62
CA TYR A 510 4.27 -9.36 -7.36
C TYR A 510 2.93 -9.79 -6.74
N TYR A 511 2.90 -10.07 -5.43
CA TYR A 511 1.66 -10.53 -4.78
C TYR A 511 0.58 -9.44 -4.77
N GLU A 512 0.97 -8.18 -4.60
CA GLU A 512 0.04 -7.06 -4.68
C GLU A 512 -0.50 -6.85 -6.10
N ALA A 513 0.36 -6.94 -7.12
CA ALA A 513 -0.07 -6.90 -8.51
C ALA A 513 -0.99 -8.09 -8.87
N SER A 514 -0.73 -9.26 -8.30
CA SER A 514 -1.56 -10.46 -8.50
C SER A 514 -2.97 -10.27 -7.90
N ARG A 515 -3.06 -9.72 -6.68
CA ARG A 515 -4.36 -9.38 -6.07
C ARG A 515 -5.12 -8.34 -6.87
N LEU A 516 -4.43 -7.31 -7.34
CA LEU A 516 -5.02 -6.30 -8.20
C LEU A 516 -5.59 -6.95 -9.48
N SER A 517 -4.86 -7.88 -10.09
CA SER A 517 -5.37 -8.67 -11.22
C SER A 517 -6.61 -9.49 -10.83
N ASP A 518 -6.59 -10.21 -9.70
CA ASP A 518 -7.76 -10.95 -9.23
C ASP A 518 -8.98 -10.03 -8.98
N ASP A 519 -8.77 -8.82 -8.45
CA ASP A 519 -9.84 -7.84 -8.23
C ASP A 519 -10.41 -7.27 -9.54
N LEU A 520 -9.56 -7.07 -10.55
CA LEU A 520 -9.98 -6.63 -11.88
C LEU A 520 -10.71 -7.76 -12.65
N ASP A 521 -10.27 -9.02 -12.49
CA ASP A 521 -10.98 -10.20 -13.01
C ASP A 521 -12.40 -10.28 -12.45
N ARG A 522 -12.58 -10.08 -11.15
CA ARG A 522 -13.90 -10.08 -10.49
C ARG A 522 -14.83 -8.98 -11.03
N ALA A 523 -14.27 -7.85 -11.42
CA ALA A 523 -15.01 -6.71 -11.96
C ALA A 523 -15.18 -6.75 -13.48
N ASP A 524 -14.72 -7.82 -14.15
CA ASP A 524 -14.72 -7.97 -15.61
C ASP A 524 -14.03 -6.80 -16.35
N ILE A 525 -12.93 -6.28 -15.78
CA ILE A 525 -12.16 -5.17 -16.34
C ILE A 525 -10.95 -5.70 -17.09
N GLY A 526 -10.72 -5.20 -18.31
CA GLY A 526 -9.60 -5.61 -19.14
C GLY A 526 -8.26 -5.21 -18.52
N HIS A 527 -7.35 -6.18 -18.30
CA HIS A 527 -6.05 -5.93 -17.68
C HIS A 527 -4.93 -6.85 -18.21
N LYS A 528 -4.89 -6.99 -19.53
CA LYS A 528 -4.05 -7.97 -20.23
C LYS A 528 -2.54 -7.77 -20.01
N TRP A 529 -2.08 -6.52 -19.92
CA TRP A 529 -0.65 -6.20 -20.01
C TRP A 529 0.01 -5.92 -18.67
N TRP A 530 1.18 -6.51 -18.47
CA TRP A 530 2.01 -6.29 -17.30
C TRP A 530 3.32 -5.59 -17.68
N VAL A 531 3.72 -4.59 -16.89
CA VAL A 531 4.99 -3.88 -17.06
C VAL A 531 5.85 -4.07 -15.80
N ILE A 532 6.99 -4.72 -15.98
CA ILE A 532 7.99 -4.91 -14.94
C ILE A 532 9.00 -3.77 -15.03
N ASN A 533 8.92 -2.84 -14.09
CA ASN A 533 9.74 -1.64 -14.09
C ASN A 533 11.07 -1.83 -13.34
N GLN A 534 12.04 -0.96 -13.64
CA GLN A 534 13.34 -0.84 -12.97
C GLN A 534 14.16 -2.14 -12.85
N SER A 535 14.08 -3.04 -13.84
CA SER A 535 14.80 -4.31 -13.74
C SER A 535 16.29 -4.18 -14.03
N LEU A 536 17.09 -4.93 -13.27
CA LEU A 536 18.54 -5.02 -13.39
C LEU A 536 18.99 -6.18 -14.29
N VAL A 537 18.13 -7.14 -14.63
CA VAL A 537 18.52 -8.39 -15.35
C VAL A 537 18.95 -8.15 -16.79
N THR A 538 18.49 -7.06 -17.41
CA THR A 538 18.84 -6.69 -18.79
C THR A 538 20.14 -5.88 -18.87
N LEU A 539 20.67 -5.41 -17.72
CA LEU A 539 21.87 -4.60 -17.67
C LEU A 539 23.15 -5.44 -17.70
N ASP A 540 24.03 -5.14 -18.66
CA ASP A 540 25.39 -5.72 -18.78
C ASP A 540 26.39 -5.16 -17.74
N LYS A 541 25.94 -4.22 -16.89
CA LYS A 541 26.77 -3.59 -15.85
C LYS A 541 27.02 -4.56 -14.70
N LYS A 542 28.29 -4.76 -14.33
CA LYS A 542 28.66 -5.60 -13.19
C LYS A 542 28.63 -4.81 -11.88
N ASP A 543 28.02 -5.38 -10.86
CA ASP A 543 28.03 -4.85 -9.50
C ASP A 543 27.85 -6.00 -8.51
N LYS A 544 28.87 -6.26 -7.69
CA LYS A 544 28.87 -7.41 -6.78
C LYS A 544 27.73 -7.35 -5.76
N LEU A 545 27.35 -6.14 -5.32
CA LEU A 545 26.26 -5.95 -4.35
C LEU A 545 24.89 -6.34 -4.94
N PHE A 546 24.73 -6.17 -6.25
CA PHE A 546 23.48 -6.41 -6.97
C PHE A 546 23.45 -7.72 -7.76
N SER A 547 24.53 -8.51 -7.79
CA SER A 547 24.57 -9.78 -8.53
C SER A 547 23.48 -10.75 -8.08
N ASN A 548 23.33 -10.90 -6.76
CA ASN A 548 22.29 -11.74 -6.18
C ASN A 548 20.88 -11.16 -6.36
N LYS A 549 20.75 -9.83 -6.35
CA LYS A 549 19.48 -9.18 -6.69
C LYS A 549 19.05 -9.53 -8.12
N LYS A 550 19.96 -9.44 -9.10
CA LYS A 550 19.64 -9.84 -10.49
C LYS A 550 19.15 -11.29 -10.58
N LYS A 551 19.81 -12.23 -9.89
CA LYS A 551 19.37 -13.64 -9.83
C LYS A 551 17.97 -13.79 -9.20
N ASP A 552 17.66 -13.00 -8.20
CA ASP A 552 16.34 -13.03 -7.54
C ASP A 552 15.25 -12.41 -8.43
N GLU A 553 15.57 -11.29 -9.11
CA GLU A 553 14.67 -10.68 -10.09
C GLU A 553 14.26 -11.67 -11.19
N SER A 554 15.19 -12.46 -11.72
CA SER A 554 14.89 -13.50 -12.73
C SER A 554 13.81 -14.48 -12.28
N LYS A 555 13.81 -14.86 -10.99
CA LYS A 555 12.77 -15.72 -10.41
C LYS A 555 11.40 -15.03 -10.44
N TRP A 556 11.33 -13.78 -9.99
CA TRP A 556 10.08 -13.03 -9.93
C TRP A 556 9.55 -12.68 -11.33
N ILE A 557 10.44 -12.39 -12.28
CA ILE A 557 10.07 -12.19 -13.68
C ILE A 557 9.43 -13.45 -14.26
N GLU A 558 9.93 -14.65 -13.94
CA GLU A 558 9.31 -15.91 -14.37
C GLU A 558 7.93 -16.12 -13.73
N MET A 559 7.75 -15.74 -12.46
CA MET A 559 6.43 -15.78 -11.81
C MET A 559 5.44 -14.81 -12.45
N ILE A 560 5.88 -13.59 -12.76
CA ILE A 560 5.07 -12.58 -13.47
C ILE A 560 4.70 -13.08 -14.86
N LYS A 561 5.67 -13.59 -15.62
CA LYS A 561 5.47 -14.17 -16.95
C LYS A 561 4.42 -15.28 -16.96
N ASN A 562 4.45 -16.16 -15.96
CA ASN A 562 3.44 -17.22 -15.84
C ASN A 562 2.06 -16.65 -15.49
N ARG A 563 1.99 -15.68 -14.57
CA ARG A 563 0.74 -15.05 -14.15
C ARG A 563 0.11 -14.21 -15.27
N SER A 564 0.90 -13.53 -16.08
CA SER A 564 0.43 -12.70 -17.20
C SER A 564 0.28 -13.47 -18.52
N GLU A 565 0.40 -14.80 -18.51
CA GLU A 565 0.32 -15.64 -19.72
C GLU A 565 1.27 -15.19 -20.84
N ASN A 566 2.50 -14.78 -20.47
CA ASN A 566 3.52 -14.17 -21.32
C ASN A 566 3.21 -12.74 -21.84
N GLN A 567 2.13 -12.09 -21.39
CA GLN A 567 1.83 -10.69 -21.72
C GLN A 567 2.54 -9.73 -20.75
N TYR A 568 3.87 -9.74 -20.77
CA TYR A 568 4.69 -8.87 -19.93
C TYR A 568 5.76 -8.15 -20.74
N HIS A 569 6.13 -6.96 -20.29
CA HIS A 569 7.21 -6.17 -20.86
C HIS A 569 8.09 -5.58 -19.76
N LEU A 570 9.38 -5.43 -20.05
CA LEU A 570 10.36 -4.91 -19.11
C LEU A 570 10.81 -3.49 -19.46
N ILE A 571 10.99 -2.69 -18.42
CA ILE A 571 11.71 -1.42 -18.47
C ILE A 571 13.01 -1.60 -17.66
N PRO A 572 14.18 -1.50 -18.32
CA PRO A 572 15.46 -1.55 -17.63
C PRO A 572 15.61 -0.43 -16.60
N TYR A 573 16.34 -0.70 -15.52
CA TYR A 573 16.80 0.34 -14.63
C TYR A 573 17.66 1.36 -15.41
N LYS A 574 17.30 2.64 -15.31
CA LYS A 574 18.03 3.76 -15.90
C LYS A 574 18.62 4.62 -14.80
N GLU A 575 19.85 5.07 -15.01
CA GLU A 575 20.47 6.10 -14.17
C GLU A 575 19.82 7.44 -14.51
N LYS A 576 19.30 8.15 -13.50
CA LYS A 576 18.66 9.46 -13.67
C LYS A 576 19.68 10.60 -13.72
#